data_AF-X1NEI3-F1
#
_entry.id   AF-X1NEI3-F1
#
_cell.length_a   1.000
_cell.length_b   1.000
_cell.length_c   1.000
_cell.angle_alpha   90.00
_cell.angle_beta   90.00
_cell.angle_gamma   90.00
#
_symmetry.space_group_name_H-M   'P 1'
#
loop_
_entity.id
_entity.type
_entity.pdbx_description
1 polymer ?
#
loop_
_entity_poly.entity_id
_entity_poly.type
_entity_poly.pdbx_seq_one_letter_code
_entity_poly.pdbx_strand_id
1 'polypeptide(L)'
;NAYKMGQVYVAIHCLENSVRNLLRTVLKNTLGEQWWDKAASAQMKRKLADRKSRETKNKWLTSRGADELNYLDWADLVTLIRKYPKEFERFIGNIKFIELRLEELENLRNVIAHNGVLPDDEIMRVELTFKDWCKQVHQPLSTK
;
A
#
# COMPACT_ATOMS: atom_id res chain seq x y z
N ASN A 1 10.84 -13.30 19.97
CA ASN A 1 9.93 -12.19 19.63
C ASN A 1 10.42 -11.33 18.47
N ALA A 2 11.59 -10.68 18.55
CA ALA A 2 12.08 -9.81 17.47
C ALA A 2 12.17 -10.49 16.09
N TYR A 3 12.73 -11.72 16.03
CA TYR A 3 12.79 -12.49 14.78
C TYR A 3 11.41 -12.76 14.18
N LYS A 4 10.43 -13.14 15.02
CA LYS A 4 9.03 -13.36 14.61
C LYS A 4 8.42 -12.08 14.03
N MET A 5 8.63 -10.93 14.68
CA MET A 5 8.14 -9.64 14.18
C MET A 5 8.84 -9.24 12.87
N GLY A 6 10.11 -9.60 12.68
CA GLY A 6 10.81 -9.45 11.42
C GLY A 6 10.14 -10.21 10.27
N GLN A 7 9.64 -11.42 10.53
CA GLN A 7 8.87 -12.19 9.53
C GLN A 7 7.53 -11.52 9.21
N VAL A 8 6.84 -10.99 10.21
CA VAL A 8 5.59 -10.21 9.99
C VAL A 8 5.87 -8.97 9.16
N TYR A 9 6.95 -8.25 9.45
CA TYR A 9 7.38 -7.09 8.68
C TYR A 9 7.59 -7.43 7.20
N VAL A 10 8.19 -8.59 6.88
CA VAL A 10 8.36 -9.05 5.50
C VAL A 10 7.00 -9.17 4.79
N ALA A 11 6.01 -9.80 5.42
CA ALA A 11 4.68 -9.94 4.82
C ALA A 11 4.01 -8.58 4.56
N ILE A 12 4.07 -7.67 5.55
CA ILE A 12 3.53 -6.30 5.43
C ILE A 12 4.26 -5.51 4.34
N HIS A 13 5.58 -5.59 4.29
CA HIS A 13 6.40 -4.93 3.28
C HIS A 13 6.04 -5.40 1.87
N CYS A 14 5.90 -6.71 1.68
CA CYS A 14 5.48 -7.29 0.41
C CYS A 14 4.05 -6.85 0.02
N LEU A 15 3.12 -6.84 0.97
CA LEU A 15 1.74 -6.40 0.74
C LEU A 15 1.69 -4.93 0.32
N GLU A 16 2.33 -4.02 1.07
CA GLU A 16 2.33 -2.58 0.81
C GLU A 16 2.86 -2.27 -0.59
N ASN A 17 4.00 -2.89 -0.95
CA ASN A 17 4.61 -2.67 -2.27
C ASN A 17 3.81 -3.32 -3.40
N SER A 18 3.14 -4.45 -3.14
CA SER A 18 2.22 -5.04 -4.11
C SER A 18 1.01 -4.12 -4.37
N VAL A 19 0.44 -3.51 -3.33
CA VAL A 19 -0.62 -2.49 -3.45
C VAL A 19 -0.13 -1.29 -4.27
N ARG A 20 1.06 -0.76 -3.98
CA ARG A 20 1.67 0.32 -4.78
C ARG A 20 1.82 -0.05 -6.26
N ASN A 21 2.27 -1.27 -6.54
CA ASN A 21 2.43 -1.74 -7.91
C ASN A 21 1.10 -1.84 -8.65
N LEU A 22 0.04 -2.33 -7.98
CA LEU A 22 -1.31 -2.37 -8.55
C LEU A 22 -1.81 -0.95 -8.83
N LEU A 23 -1.76 -0.04 -7.84
CA LEU A 23 -2.15 1.36 -7.98
C LEU A 23 -1.44 2.02 -9.17
N ARG A 24 -0.12 1.88 -9.26
CA ARG A 24 0.68 2.46 -10.36
C ARG A 24 0.22 1.94 -11.71
N THR A 25 0.01 0.64 -11.83
CA THR A 25 -0.39 0.00 -13.09
C THR A 25 -1.79 0.43 -13.50
N VAL A 26 -2.76 0.36 -12.58
CA VAL A 26 -4.16 0.70 -12.85
C VAL A 26 -4.30 2.18 -13.19
N LEU A 27 -3.78 3.08 -12.35
CA LEU A 27 -3.96 4.51 -12.54
C LEU A 27 -3.24 5.03 -13.79
N LYS A 28 -2.05 4.51 -14.11
CA LYS A 28 -1.40 4.85 -15.39
C LYS A 28 -2.23 4.40 -16.59
N ASN A 29 -2.75 3.17 -16.56
CA ASN A 29 -3.52 2.62 -17.66
C ASN A 29 -4.87 3.34 -17.87
N THR A 30 -5.50 3.83 -16.79
CA THR A 30 -6.84 4.44 -16.88
C THR A 30 -6.82 5.96 -16.98
N LEU A 31 -5.85 6.63 -16.34
CA LEU A 31 -5.77 8.10 -16.30
C LEU A 31 -4.62 8.67 -17.14
N GLY A 32 -3.75 7.82 -17.70
CA GLY A 32 -2.59 8.17 -18.51
C GLY A 32 -1.35 8.54 -17.69
N GLU A 33 -0.30 9.03 -18.35
CA GLU A 33 0.97 9.38 -17.67
C GLU A 33 0.81 10.47 -16.60
N GLN A 34 -0.15 11.38 -16.77
CA GLN A 34 -0.50 12.42 -15.79
C GLN A 34 -1.48 11.94 -14.71
N TRP A 35 -1.55 10.63 -14.45
CA TRP A 35 -2.47 10.06 -13.45
C TRP A 35 -2.32 10.72 -12.07
N TRP A 36 -1.08 11.04 -11.66
CA TRP A 36 -0.79 11.62 -10.35
C TRP A 36 -1.51 12.94 -10.16
N ASP A 37 -1.51 13.79 -11.19
CA ASP A 37 -2.13 15.11 -11.10
C ASP A 37 -3.65 15.05 -11.00
N LYS A 38 -4.25 14.03 -11.60
CA LYS A 38 -5.70 13.77 -11.60
C LYS A 38 -6.16 13.05 -10.32
N ALA A 39 -5.36 12.11 -9.84
CA ALA A 39 -5.73 11.21 -8.75
C ALA A 39 -5.38 11.75 -7.37
N ALA A 40 -4.20 12.34 -7.19
CA ALA A 40 -3.70 12.74 -5.88
C ALA A 40 -4.45 13.93 -5.29
N SER A 41 -4.70 13.88 -3.98
CA SER A 41 -5.24 15.01 -3.23
C SER A 41 -4.16 16.09 -3.01
N ALA A 42 -4.59 17.31 -2.66
CA ALA A 42 -3.65 18.37 -2.28
C ALA A 42 -2.76 17.96 -1.08
N GLN A 43 -3.31 17.18 -0.15
CA GLN A 43 -2.58 16.66 1.01
C GLN A 43 -1.51 15.64 0.58
N MET A 44 -1.83 14.71 -0.33
CA MET A 44 -0.87 13.75 -0.88
C MET A 44 0.30 14.47 -1.59
N LYS A 45 -0.02 15.49 -2.40
CA LYS A 45 1.00 16.31 -3.08
C LYS A 45 1.91 17.05 -2.09
N ARG A 46 1.34 17.60 -1.00
CA ARG A 46 2.12 18.22 0.09
C ARG A 46 3.04 17.22 0.79
N LYS A 47 2.51 16.04 1.20
CA LYS A 47 3.31 14.97 1.83
C LYS A 47 4.53 14.62 0.99
N LEU A 48 4.35 14.45 -0.32
CA LEU A 48 5.44 14.17 -1.24
C LEU A 48 6.49 15.29 -1.27
N ALA A 49 6.06 16.54 -1.44
CA ALA A 49 6.96 17.69 -1.49
C ALA A 49 7.76 17.85 -0.19
N ASP A 50 7.11 17.73 0.96
CA ASP A 50 7.73 17.89 2.28
C ASP A 50 8.73 16.76 2.56
N ARG A 51 8.39 15.52 2.23
CA ARG A 51 9.27 14.35 2.42
C ARG A 51 10.49 14.42 1.51
N LYS A 52 10.33 14.75 0.23
CA LYS A 52 11.45 14.98 -0.70
C LYS A 52 12.35 16.12 -0.23
N SER A 53 11.76 17.25 0.18
CA SER A 53 12.52 18.40 0.70
C SER A 53 13.35 18.03 1.93
N ARG A 54 12.78 17.25 2.86
CA ARG A 54 13.49 16.75 4.04
C ARG A 54 14.63 15.81 3.67
N GLU A 55 14.42 14.89 2.73
CA GLU A 55 15.45 13.97 2.24
C GLU A 55 16.61 14.72 1.58
N THR A 56 16.33 15.71 0.72
CA THR A 56 17.36 16.55 0.09
C THR A 56 18.18 17.34 1.10
N LYS A 57 17.53 17.86 2.16
CA LYS A 57 18.20 18.63 3.21
C LYS A 57 19.08 17.74 4.12
N ASN A 58 18.70 16.48 4.32
CA ASN A 58 19.35 15.58 5.26
C ASN A 58 20.10 14.48 4.51
N LYS A 59 21.38 14.73 4.20
CA LYS A 59 22.23 13.83 3.39
C LYS A 59 22.42 12.40 3.95
N TRP A 60 22.12 12.17 5.23
CA TRP A 60 22.16 10.84 5.86
C TRP A 60 20.89 10.02 5.62
N LEU A 61 19.81 10.63 5.09
CA LEU A 61 18.57 9.95 4.75
C LEU A 61 18.65 9.37 3.34
N THR A 62 18.19 8.13 3.19
CA THR A 62 17.93 7.53 1.88
C THR A 62 16.59 8.01 1.33
N SER A 63 16.51 8.16 0.01
CA SER A 63 15.26 8.44 -0.70
C SER A 63 14.26 7.30 -0.48
N ARG A 64 12.99 7.63 -0.24
CA ARG A 64 11.92 6.63 -0.05
C ARG A 64 11.62 5.79 -1.30
N GLY A 65 11.97 6.28 -2.48
CA GLY A 65 11.77 5.54 -3.72
C GLY A 65 11.72 6.44 -4.95
N ALA A 66 11.47 5.82 -6.10
CA ALA A 66 11.53 6.50 -7.40
C ALA A 66 10.24 7.27 -7.74
N ASP A 67 9.08 6.75 -7.34
CA ASP A 67 7.77 7.31 -7.68
C ASP A 67 6.99 7.87 -6.48
N GLU A 68 5.89 8.56 -6.80
CA GLU A 68 5.05 9.30 -5.88
C GLU A 68 4.38 8.42 -4.81
N LEU A 69 4.05 7.16 -5.12
CA LEU A 69 3.39 6.25 -4.18
C LEU A 69 4.29 5.83 -3.02
N ASN A 70 5.62 5.89 -3.18
CA ASN A 70 6.58 5.62 -2.10
C ASN A 70 6.58 6.73 -1.03
N TYR A 71 6.06 7.90 -1.38
CA TYR A 71 5.95 9.05 -0.49
C TYR A 71 4.61 9.13 0.22
N LEU A 72 3.71 8.18 -0.03
CA LEU A 72 2.39 8.10 0.57
C LEU A 72 2.36 7.17 1.78
N ASP A 73 1.40 7.43 2.68
CA ASP A 73 1.09 6.55 3.81
C ASP A 73 0.10 5.47 3.40
N TRP A 74 -0.05 4.45 4.23
CA TRP A 74 -0.95 3.32 3.97
C TRP A 74 -2.39 3.77 3.71
N ALA A 75 -2.95 4.61 4.58
CA ALA A 75 -4.27 5.21 4.39
C ALA A 75 -4.45 5.98 3.06
N ASP A 76 -3.38 6.60 2.55
CA ASP A 76 -3.44 7.29 1.26
C ASP A 76 -3.61 6.29 0.10
N LEU A 77 -2.98 5.11 0.18
CA LEU A 77 -3.14 4.05 -0.82
C LEU A 77 -4.59 3.53 -0.85
N VAL A 78 -5.17 3.29 0.33
CA VAL A 78 -6.58 2.90 0.47
C VAL A 78 -7.51 3.96 -0.11
N THR A 79 -7.22 5.24 0.17
CA THR A 79 -7.99 6.37 -0.38
C THR A 79 -7.96 6.41 -1.90
N LEU A 80 -6.82 6.09 -2.53
CA LEU A 80 -6.71 6.04 -3.99
C LEU A 80 -7.52 4.89 -4.59
N ILE A 81 -7.54 3.71 -3.96
CA ILE A 81 -8.39 2.58 -4.38
C ILE A 81 -9.87 2.99 -4.31
N ARG A 82 -10.28 3.57 -3.18
CA ARG A 82 -11.66 4.02 -2.93
C ARG A 82 -12.14 5.08 -3.92
N LYS A 83 -11.25 5.94 -4.38
CA LYS A 83 -11.58 7.01 -5.33
C LYS A 83 -11.91 6.48 -6.73
N TYR A 84 -11.36 5.32 -7.11
CA TYR A 84 -11.49 4.74 -8.45
C TYR A 84 -11.95 3.27 -8.41
N PRO A 85 -13.06 2.93 -7.70
CA PRO A 85 -13.38 1.55 -7.36
C PRO A 85 -13.59 0.67 -8.61
N LYS A 86 -14.19 1.22 -9.67
CA LYS A 86 -14.43 0.53 -10.94
C LYS A 86 -13.14 0.08 -11.63
N GLU A 87 -12.07 0.86 -11.51
CA GLU A 87 -10.79 0.56 -12.15
C GLU A 87 -10.04 -0.57 -11.46
N PHE A 88 -10.32 -0.76 -10.17
CA PHE A 88 -9.73 -1.81 -9.33
C PHE A 88 -10.59 -3.07 -9.23
N GLU A 89 -11.89 -2.99 -9.55
CA GLU A 89 -12.86 -4.08 -9.39
C GLU A 89 -12.44 -5.34 -10.15
N ARG A 90 -11.87 -5.21 -11.34
CA ARG A 90 -11.39 -6.38 -12.11
C ARG A 90 -10.21 -7.14 -11.47
N PHE A 91 -9.49 -6.51 -10.55
CA PHE A 91 -8.30 -7.09 -9.89
C PHE A 91 -8.58 -7.55 -8.46
N ILE A 92 -9.47 -6.83 -7.77
CA ILE A 92 -9.72 -7.02 -6.34
C ILE A 92 -11.11 -7.68 -6.13
N GLY A 93 -12.01 -7.57 -7.10
CA GLY A 93 -13.41 -7.95 -6.95
C GLY A 93 -14.11 -7.02 -5.96
N ASN A 94 -14.26 -7.45 -4.71
CA ASN A 94 -14.97 -6.67 -3.69
C ASN A 94 -14.08 -5.59 -3.06
N ILE A 95 -14.19 -4.36 -3.59
CA ILE A 95 -13.43 -3.20 -3.11
C ILE A 95 -13.68 -2.92 -1.62
N LYS A 96 -14.93 -2.99 -1.14
CA LYS A 96 -15.22 -2.72 0.29
C LYS A 96 -14.54 -3.72 1.21
N PHE A 97 -14.47 -4.98 0.80
CA PHE A 97 -13.81 -6.03 1.57
C PHE A 97 -12.30 -5.76 1.68
N ILE A 98 -11.62 -5.39 0.58
CA ILE A 98 -10.20 -5.04 0.67
C ILE A 98 -9.99 -3.74 1.45
N GLU A 99 -10.91 -2.78 1.28
CA GLU A 99 -11.14 -1.58 2.09
C GLU A 99 -10.80 -1.84 3.54
N LEU A 100 -11.69 -2.62 4.14
CA LEU A 100 -11.68 -3.00 5.53
C LEU A 100 -10.39 -3.74 5.93
N ARG A 101 -9.93 -4.68 5.10
CA ARG A 101 -8.74 -5.47 5.40
C ARG A 101 -7.47 -4.62 5.46
N LEU A 102 -7.30 -3.70 4.52
CA LEU A 102 -6.14 -2.81 4.51
C LEU A 102 -6.19 -1.83 5.69
N GLU A 103 -7.37 -1.31 6.06
CA GLU A 103 -7.53 -0.46 7.24
C GLU A 103 -7.25 -1.21 8.55
N GLU A 104 -7.69 -2.46 8.69
CA GLU A 104 -7.33 -3.32 9.84
C GLU A 104 -5.81 -3.50 9.94
N LEU A 105 -5.15 -3.81 8.82
CA LEU A 105 -3.70 -4.06 8.79
C LEU A 105 -2.86 -2.81 9.06
N GLU A 106 -3.36 -1.60 8.78
CA GLU A 106 -2.64 -0.36 9.10
C GLU A 106 -2.31 -0.26 10.59
N ASN A 107 -3.26 -0.63 11.45
CA ASN A 107 -3.07 -0.62 12.90
C ASN A 107 -1.98 -1.62 13.33
N LEU A 108 -2.02 -2.84 12.80
CA LEU A 108 -1.03 -3.88 13.12
C LEU A 108 0.36 -3.48 12.60
N ARG A 109 0.43 -2.93 11.39
CA ARG A 109 1.65 -2.40 10.78
C ARG A 109 2.27 -1.30 11.60
N ASN A 110 1.46 -0.43 12.23
CA ASN A 110 1.96 0.63 13.11
C ASN A 110 2.61 0.04 14.36
N VAL A 111 2.02 -0.99 14.99
CA VAL A 111 2.65 -1.67 16.14
C VAL A 111 4.04 -2.20 15.76
N ILE A 112 4.15 -2.89 14.63
CA ILE A 112 5.44 -3.41 14.14
C ILE A 112 6.44 -2.27 13.85
N ALA A 113 6.00 -1.19 13.21
CA ALA A 113 6.85 -0.04 12.90
C ALA A 113 7.37 0.70 14.15
N HIS A 114 6.68 0.56 15.28
CA HIS A 114 7.08 1.08 16.58
C HIS A 114 7.76 0.02 17.48
N ASN A 115 8.30 -1.05 16.88
CA ASN A 115 9.00 -2.16 17.55
C ASN A 115 8.15 -2.94 18.57
N GLY A 116 6.82 -2.88 18.43
CA GLY A 116 5.90 -3.66 19.24
C GLY A 116 5.86 -5.14 18.86
N VAL A 117 5.18 -5.93 19.69
CA VAL A 117 4.98 -7.37 19.48
C VAL A 117 3.50 -7.65 19.32
N LEU A 118 3.12 -8.26 18.20
CA LEU A 118 1.75 -8.70 17.97
C LEU A 118 1.51 -10.07 18.64
N PRO A 119 0.32 -10.31 19.20
CA PRO A 119 -0.14 -11.65 19.59
C PRO A 119 -0.37 -12.54 18.36
N ASP A 120 -0.44 -13.85 18.58
CA ASP A 120 -0.40 -14.86 17.51
C ASP A 120 -1.61 -14.81 16.57
N ASP A 121 -2.78 -14.41 17.06
CA ASP A 121 -4.01 -14.23 16.29
C ASP A 121 -3.92 -13.02 15.34
N GLU A 122 -3.28 -11.94 15.77
CA GLU A 122 -3.01 -10.77 14.93
C GLU A 122 -1.95 -11.08 13.85
N ILE A 123 -0.93 -11.88 14.19
CA ILE A 123 0.05 -12.37 13.20
C ILE A 123 -0.66 -13.22 12.13
N MET A 124 -1.51 -14.15 12.56
CA MET A 124 -2.28 -14.99 11.65
C MET A 124 -3.19 -14.15 10.75
N ARG A 125 -3.77 -13.06 11.26
CA ARG A 125 -4.56 -12.12 10.45
C ARG A 125 -3.73 -11.46 9.35
N VAL A 126 -2.50 -11.04 9.64
CA VAL A 126 -1.57 -10.49 8.62
C VAL A 126 -1.31 -11.52 7.54
N GLU A 127 -0.97 -12.76 7.92
CA GLU A 127 -0.64 -13.84 6.99
C GLU A 127 -1.82 -14.21 6.09
N LEU A 128 -3.02 -14.37 6.66
CA LEU A 128 -4.24 -14.68 5.92
C LEU A 128 -4.60 -13.55 4.96
N THR A 129 -4.52 -12.30 5.41
CA THR A 129 -4.83 -11.15 4.56
C THR A 129 -3.84 -11.03 3.39
N PHE A 130 -2.54 -11.25 3.65
CA PHE A 130 -1.54 -11.28 2.58
C PHE A 130 -1.80 -12.40 1.58
N LYS A 131 -2.12 -13.61 2.06
CA LYS A 131 -2.46 -14.75 1.18
C LYS A 131 -3.69 -14.45 0.32
N ASP A 132 -4.72 -13.86 0.90
CA ASP A 132 -5.95 -13.52 0.17
C ASP A 132 -5.74 -12.37 -0.81
N TRP A 133 -4.88 -11.40 -0.48
CA TRP A 133 -4.43 -10.39 -1.44
C TRP A 133 -3.72 -11.03 -2.63
N CYS A 134 -2.75 -11.91 -2.38
CA CYS A 134 -2.03 -12.62 -3.44
C CYS A 134 -2.98 -13.37 -4.38
N LYS A 135 -3.97 -14.08 -3.85
CA LYS A 135 -4.98 -14.79 -4.67
C LYS A 135 -5.79 -13.85 -5.55
N GLN A 136 -6.12 -12.64 -5.08
CA GLN A 136 -6.89 -11.67 -5.86
C GLN A 136 -6.04 -11.12 -7.01
N VAL A 137 -4.81 -10.67 -6.72
CA VAL A 137 -3.99 -9.94 -7.71
C VAL A 137 -3.16 -10.85 -8.64
N HIS A 138 -3.01 -12.14 -8.35
CA HIS A 138 -2.27 -13.11 -9.18
C HIS A 138 -3.15 -14.00 -10.06
N GLN A 139 -4.47 -13.83 -10.09
CA GLN A 139 -5.28 -14.59 -11.05
C GLN A 139 -4.93 -14.15 -12.49
N PRO A 140 -4.56 -15.08 -13.38
CA PRO A 140 -4.24 -14.75 -14.76
C PRO A 140 -5.46 -14.09 -15.41
N LEU A 141 -5.18 -13.08 -16.23
CA LEU A 141 -6.17 -12.41 -17.08
C LEU A 141 -6.99 -13.49 -17.81
N SER A 142 -8.21 -13.77 -17.35
CA SER A 142 -9.16 -14.50 -18.17
C SER A 142 -9.50 -13.55 -19.31
N THR A 143 -8.88 -13.76 -20.46
CA THR A 143 -9.32 -13.19 -21.73
C THR A 143 -10.79 -13.55 -21.92
N LYS A 144 -11.65 -12.56 -21.78
CA LYS A 144 -12.96 -12.56 -22.41
C LYS A 144 -12.87 -11.67 -23.65
#